data_AF-A0A5B8VZJ9-F1
#
_entry.id   AF-A0A5B8VZJ9-F1
#
_cell.length_a   1.000
_cell.length_b   1.000
_cell.length_c   1.000
_cell.angle_alpha   90.00
_cell.angle_beta   90.00
_cell.angle_gamma   90.00
#
_symmetry.space_group_name_H-M   'P 1'
#
loop_
_entity.id
_entity.type
_entity.pdbx_description
1 polymer ?
#
loop_
_entity_poly.entity_id
_entity_poly.type
_entity_poly.pdbx_seq_one_letter_code
_entity_poly.pdbx_strand_id
1 'polypeptide(L)'
;MSLTFGCNYARFDVFLITSYRRYQYLRLQIMLKLNFTTMKKTTVLCLNTLAGLLFIFLTSYTQVRETPVKVTGIRSPKGKIILNVFKDNESYNNEQPYKKLTFDKKALNNGTLTVMVGLESGTYGITLIDDENENGKIDKNLIRMPKEGFGFSNFFMEKLKKPTFDDFKVDLKATAKVDIKVKYM
;
A
#
# COMPACT_ATOMS: atom_id res chain seq x y z
N MET A 1 45.50 66.17 -65.64
CA MET A 1 44.27 65.75 -64.97
C MET A 1 44.49 64.33 -64.44
N SER A 2 45.19 64.24 -63.31
CA SER A 2 45.67 62.99 -62.70
C SER A 2 44.59 62.45 -61.78
N LEU A 3 43.85 61.45 -62.27
CA LEU A 3 42.74 60.85 -61.55
C LEU A 3 43.25 59.82 -60.54
N THR A 4 43.07 60.16 -59.26
CA THR A 4 43.24 59.34 -58.07
C THR A 4 42.17 58.25 -57.99
N PHE A 5 42.39 57.07 -58.58
CA PHE A 5 41.45 55.92 -58.48
C PHE A 5 41.96 54.71 -57.68
N GLY A 6 43.16 54.76 -57.11
CA GLY A 6 43.76 53.60 -56.42
C GLY A 6 43.31 53.37 -54.96
N CYS A 7 42.71 54.36 -54.29
CA CYS A 7 42.49 54.29 -52.83
C CYS A 7 41.13 53.67 -52.41
N ASN A 8 40.15 53.61 -53.33
CA ASN A 8 38.80 53.12 -53.00
C ASN A 8 38.65 51.59 -53.11
N TYR A 9 39.44 50.93 -53.97
CA TYR A 9 39.35 49.47 -54.15
C TYR A 9 39.85 48.70 -52.92
N ALA A 10 41.01 49.06 -52.37
CA ALA A 10 41.57 48.42 -51.19
C ALA A 10 40.69 48.60 -49.92
N ARG A 11 39.94 49.71 -49.83
CA ARG A 11 39.00 49.96 -48.73
C ARG A 11 37.74 49.11 -48.81
N PHE A 12 37.30 48.78 -50.02
CA PHE A 12 36.14 47.93 -50.29
C PHE A 12 36.41 46.46 -49.95
N ASP A 13 37.59 45.94 -50.31
CA ASP A 13 37.97 44.55 -50.01
C ASP A 13 38.14 44.30 -48.50
N VAL A 14 38.74 45.23 -47.76
CA VAL A 14 38.85 45.12 -46.29
C VAL A 14 37.47 45.14 -45.62
N PHE A 15 36.52 45.91 -46.14
CA PHE A 15 35.14 45.95 -45.63
C PHE A 15 34.39 44.63 -45.89
N LEU A 16 34.55 44.03 -47.07
CA LEU A 16 33.97 42.74 -47.41
C LEU A 16 34.58 41.59 -46.57
N ILE A 17 35.89 41.57 -46.37
CA ILE A 17 36.58 40.55 -45.57
C ILE A 17 36.17 40.64 -44.10
N THR A 18 36.10 41.85 -43.53
CA THR A 18 35.67 42.05 -42.14
C THR A 18 34.19 41.73 -41.94
N SER A 19 33.33 42.07 -42.91
CA SER A 19 31.91 41.68 -42.93
C SER A 19 31.75 40.15 -43.00
N TYR A 20 32.50 39.48 -43.87
CA TYR A 20 32.49 38.02 -43.98
C TYR A 20 33.00 37.34 -42.70
N ARG A 21 34.10 37.83 -42.12
CA ARG A 21 34.59 37.34 -40.81
C ARG A 21 33.52 37.52 -39.74
N ARG A 22 32.89 38.70 -39.66
CA ARG A 22 31.83 39.00 -38.70
C ARG A 22 30.61 38.11 -38.91
N TYR A 23 30.25 37.80 -40.15
CA TYR A 23 29.20 36.84 -40.50
C TYR A 23 29.56 35.42 -40.04
N GLN A 24 30.78 34.95 -40.28
CA GLN A 24 31.24 33.63 -39.82
C GLN A 24 31.28 33.54 -38.28
N TYR A 25 31.73 34.58 -37.59
CA TYR A 25 31.70 34.66 -36.12
C TYR A 25 30.26 34.66 -35.59
N LEU A 26 29.36 35.42 -36.19
CA LEU A 26 27.96 35.47 -35.77
C LEU A 26 27.26 34.12 -36.02
N ARG A 27 27.51 33.49 -37.17
CA ARG A 27 27.02 32.15 -37.50
C ARG A 27 27.51 31.11 -36.49
N LEU A 28 28.79 31.14 -36.12
CA LEU A 28 29.35 30.23 -35.12
C LEU A 28 28.73 30.44 -33.73
N GLN A 29 28.55 31.69 -33.31
CA GLN A 29 27.90 32.05 -32.03
C GLN A 29 26.44 31.58 -31.97
N ILE A 30 25.70 31.69 -33.09
CA ILE A 30 24.33 31.18 -33.20
C ILE A 30 24.30 29.65 -33.12
N MET A 31 25.16 28.97 -33.86
CA MET A 31 25.27 27.50 -33.84
C MET A 31 25.61 26.97 -32.43
N LEU A 32 26.54 27.62 -31.73
CA LEU A 32 26.90 27.27 -30.35
C LEU A 32 25.73 27.48 -29.37
N LYS A 33 25.00 28.60 -29.47
CA LYS A 33 23.82 28.86 -28.63
C LYS A 33 22.67 27.89 -28.91
N LEU A 34 22.46 27.51 -30.18
CA LEU A 34 21.46 26.51 -30.55
C LEU A 34 21.81 25.14 -29.95
N ASN A 35 23.05 24.69 -30.05
CA ASN A 35 23.50 23.43 -29.43
C ASN A 35 23.40 23.43 -27.90
N PHE A 36 23.69 24.56 -27.25
CA PHE A 36 23.58 24.67 -25.80
C PHE A 36 22.12 24.65 -25.31
N THR A 37 21.22 25.26 -26.07
CA THR A 37 19.78 25.25 -25.76
C THR A 37 19.12 23.91 -26.06
N THR A 38 19.54 23.21 -27.12
CA THR A 38 19.09 21.84 -27.40
C THR A 38 19.59 20.86 -26.34
N MET A 39 20.86 20.94 -25.92
CA MET A 39 21.42 20.12 -24.83
C MET A 39 20.66 20.31 -23.51
N LYS A 40 20.43 21.56 -23.07
CA LYS A 40 19.68 21.83 -21.84
C LYS A 40 18.27 21.23 -21.86
N LYS A 41 17.56 21.34 -22.99
CA LYS A 41 16.23 20.73 -23.16
C LYS A 41 16.28 19.21 -23.11
N THR A 42 17.30 18.58 -23.69
CA THR A 42 17.46 17.12 -23.63
C THR A 42 17.77 16.67 -22.21
N THR A 43 18.63 17.39 -21.47
CA THR A 43 18.95 17.07 -20.07
C THR A 43 17.73 17.18 -19.17
N VAL A 44 16.91 18.24 -19.31
CA VAL A 44 15.68 18.40 -18.52
C VAL A 44 14.65 17.33 -18.88
N LEU A 45 14.52 16.99 -20.17
CA LEU A 45 13.64 15.91 -20.61
C LEU A 45 14.07 14.56 -20.01
N CYS A 46 15.36 14.23 -20.07
CA CYS A 46 15.91 13.01 -19.47
C CYS A 46 15.77 12.97 -17.94
N LEU A 47 15.92 14.11 -17.27
CA LEU A 47 15.78 14.19 -15.82
C LEU A 47 14.31 13.96 -15.40
N ASN A 48 13.36 14.53 -16.14
CA ASN A 48 11.93 14.32 -15.90
C ASN A 48 11.49 12.89 -16.22
N THR A 49 12.01 12.28 -17.29
CA THR A 49 11.71 10.87 -17.60
C THR A 49 12.31 9.92 -16.57
N LEU A 50 13.53 10.18 -16.08
CA LEU A 50 14.16 9.41 -15.02
C LEU A 50 13.43 9.55 -13.67
N ALA A 51 13.00 10.76 -13.33
CA ALA A 51 12.20 11.01 -12.13
C ALA A 51 10.83 10.29 -12.20
N GLY A 52 10.19 10.28 -13.37
CA GLY A 52 8.95 9.53 -13.62
C GLY A 52 9.14 8.01 -13.47
N LEU A 53 10.23 7.46 -13.99
CA LEU A 53 10.57 6.04 -13.85
C LEU A 53 10.86 5.65 -12.40
N LEU A 54 11.53 6.51 -11.63
CA LEU A 54 11.78 6.29 -10.20
C LEU A 54 10.49 6.29 -9.37
N PHE A 55 9.51 7.13 -9.76
CA PHE A 55 8.21 7.19 -9.09
C PHE A 55 7.38 5.91 -9.27
N ILE A 56 7.51 5.23 -10.41
CA ILE A 56 6.84 3.95 -10.70
C ILE A 56 7.41 2.79 -9.85
N PHE A 57 8.69 2.85 -9.47
CA PHE A 57 9.33 1.80 -8.66
C PHE A 57 8.93 1.82 -7.17
N LEU A 58 8.42 2.94 -6.66
CA LEU A 58 8.09 3.11 -5.24
C LEU A 58 6.69 2.60 -4.85
N THR A 59 5.86 2.22 -5.82
CA THR A 59 4.56 1.62 -5.51
C THR A 59 4.76 0.17 -5.08
N SER A 60 5.09 -0.03 -3.80
CA SER A 60 4.98 -1.34 -3.16
C SER A 60 3.52 -1.77 -3.23
N TYR A 61 3.21 -2.77 -4.06
CA TYR A 61 1.87 -3.35 -4.13
C TYR A 61 1.58 -4.08 -2.83
N THR A 62 0.79 -3.48 -1.94
CA THR A 62 0.17 -4.23 -0.84
C THR A 62 -0.90 -5.13 -1.45
N GLN A 63 -0.58 -6.42 -1.60
CA GLN A 63 -1.56 -7.39 -2.07
C GLN A 63 -2.53 -7.70 -0.92
N VAL A 64 -3.69 -7.04 -0.96
CA VAL A 64 -4.86 -7.43 -0.16
C VAL A 64 -5.38 -8.73 -0.73
N ARG A 65 -5.41 -9.76 0.11
CA ARG A 65 -5.93 -11.09 -0.23
C ARG A 65 -7.21 -11.32 0.55
N GLU A 66 -8.22 -11.86 -0.13
CA GLU A 66 -9.39 -12.38 0.58
C GLU A 66 -9.04 -13.73 1.21
N THR A 67 -9.11 -13.79 2.53
CA THR A 67 -8.86 -14.99 3.32
C THR A 67 -10.20 -15.57 3.78
N PRO A 68 -10.54 -16.81 3.40
CA PRO A 68 -11.69 -17.50 3.94
C PRO A 68 -11.45 -17.85 5.42
N VAL A 69 -12.36 -17.38 6.28
CA VAL A 69 -12.41 -17.72 7.70
C VAL A 69 -13.61 -18.63 7.91
N LYS A 70 -13.35 -19.91 8.22
CA LYS A 70 -14.38 -20.89 8.53
C LYS A 70 -14.61 -20.92 10.04
N VAL A 71 -15.80 -20.52 10.43
CA VAL A 71 -16.28 -20.55 11.81
C VAL A 71 -17.16 -21.78 12.02
N THR A 72 -16.91 -22.52 13.08
CA THR A 72 -17.66 -23.75 13.42
C THR A 72 -18.14 -23.74 14.87
N GLY A 73 -19.21 -24.47 15.15
CA GLY A 73 -19.76 -24.60 16.50
C GLY A 73 -20.68 -23.45 16.91
N ILE A 74 -21.15 -22.63 15.97
CA ILE A 74 -22.11 -21.55 16.26
C ILE A 74 -23.44 -22.18 16.71
N ARG A 75 -23.91 -21.83 17.90
CA ARG A 75 -25.13 -22.44 18.49
C ARG A 75 -26.43 -21.79 18.04
N SER A 76 -26.38 -20.53 17.61
CA SER A 76 -27.56 -19.70 17.35
C SER A 76 -27.40 -18.83 16.10
N PRO A 77 -28.43 -18.69 15.26
CA PRO A 77 -28.41 -17.76 14.13
C PRO A 77 -28.63 -16.29 14.54
N LYS A 78 -28.98 -15.99 15.80
CA LYS A 78 -29.32 -14.63 16.27
C LYS A 78 -28.09 -13.76 16.47
N GLY A 79 -28.15 -12.49 16.07
CA GLY A 79 -27.03 -11.55 16.25
C GLY A 79 -25.96 -11.70 15.17
N LYS A 80 -24.71 -11.33 15.50
CA LYS A 80 -23.63 -11.15 14.52
C LYS A 80 -22.33 -11.82 14.95
N ILE A 81 -21.51 -12.19 13.97
CA ILE A 81 -20.13 -12.61 14.21
C ILE A 81 -19.23 -11.40 14.11
N ILE A 82 -18.45 -11.15 15.15
CA ILE A 82 -17.43 -10.09 15.17
C ILE A 82 -16.05 -10.74 15.16
N LEU A 83 -15.24 -10.37 14.17
CA LEU A 83 -13.82 -10.72 14.10
C LEU A 83 -12.98 -9.49 14.44
N ASN A 84 -12.14 -9.62 15.47
CA ASN A 84 -11.12 -8.63 15.82
C ASN A 84 -9.75 -9.16 15.36
N VAL A 85 -9.04 -8.36 14.58
CA VAL A 85 -7.74 -8.70 14.00
C VAL A 85 -6.64 -7.92 14.73
N PHE A 86 -5.63 -8.61 15.21
CA PHE A 86 -4.49 -8.06 15.94
C PHE A 86 -3.19 -8.31 15.17
N LYS A 87 -2.23 -7.39 15.30
CA LYS A 87 -0.90 -7.50 14.67
C LYS A 87 0.18 -7.98 15.63
N ASP A 88 -0.04 -7.84 16.93
CA ASP A 88 0.95 -8.12 17.97
C ASP A 88 0.28 -8.41 19.33
N ASN A 89 1.09 -8.82 20.30
CA ASN A 89 0.64 -9.16 21.65
C ASN A 89 0.22 -7.92 22.47
N GLU A 90 0.79 -6.76 22.21
CA GLU A 90 0.48 -5.52 22.93
C GLU A 90 -0.93 -5.04 22.60
N SER A 91 -1.25 -4.91 21.31
CA SER A 91 -2.57 -4.58 20.79
C SER A 91 -3.64 -5.57 21.27
N TYR A 92 -3.32 -6.86 21.34
CA TYR A 92 -4.21 -7.89 21.89
C TYR A 92 -4.45 -7.73 23.40
N ASN A 93 -3.41 -7.47 24.19
CA ASN A 93 -3.55 -7.30 25.63
C ASN A 93 -4.30 -6.02 25.99
N ASN A 94 -4.14 -4.97 25.19
CA ASN A 94 -4.83 -3.68 25.35
C ASN A 94 -6.24 -3.67 24.71
N GLU A 95 -6.68 -4.79 24.12
CA GLU A 95 -7.97 -4.93 23.43
C GLU A 95 -8.15 -3.87 22.29
N GLN A 96 -7.07 -3.53 21.58
CA GLN A 96 -7.03 -2.55 20.48
C GLN A 96 -6.82 -3.24 19.13
N PRO A 97 -7.89 -3.75 18.46
CA PRO A 97 -7.73 -4.44 17.20
C PRO A 97 -7.30 -3.49 16.07
N TYR A 98 -6.39 -3.96 15.23
CA TYR A 98 -6.03 -3.31 13.96
C TYR A 98 -7.25 -3.19 13.04
N LYS A 99 -8.11 -4.22 13.02
CA LYS A 99 -9.34 -4.24 12.22
C LYS A 99 -10.44 -4.95 12.97
N LYS A 100 -11.64 -4.38 12.95
CA LYS A 100 -12.87 -4.99 13.46
C LYS A 100 -13.81 -5.23 12.28
N LEU A 101 -14.28 -6.46 12.13
CA LEU A 101 -15.17 -6.89 11.04
C LEU A 101 -16.42 -7.54 11.64
N THR A 102 -17.58 -7.18 11.12
CA THR A 102 -18.87 -7.70 11.60
C THR A 102 -19.61 -8.36 10.45
N PHE A 103 -20.14 -9.56 10.70
CA PHE A 103 -20.81 -10.38 9.70
C PHE A 103 -22.19 -10.83 10.20
N ASP A 104 -23.19 -10.79 9.31
CA ASP A 104 -24.49 -11.40 9.56
C ASP A 104 -24.37 -12.94 9.50
N LYS A 105 -25.20 -13.65 10.28
CA LYS A 105 -25.26 -15.11 10.28
C LYS A 105 -26.24 -15.71 9.26
N LYS A 106 -26.60 -14.95 8.21
CA LYS A 106 -27.59 -15.38 7.18
C LYS A 106 -27.19 -16.65 6.44
N ALA A 107 -25.89 -16.85 6.20
CA ALA A 107 -25.35 -18.03 5.52
C ALA A 107 -24.96 -19.16 6.49
N LEU A 108 -25.42 -19.12 7.74
CA LEU A 108 -25.15 -20.15 8.73
C LEU A 108 -25.80 -21.46 8.31
N ASN A 109 -25.00 -22.53 8.22
CA ASN A 109 -25.47 -23.87 7.90
C ASN A 109 -24.94 -24.86 8.93
N ASN A 110 -25.84 -25.52 9.67
CA ASN A 110 -25.52 -26.53 10.68
C ASN A 110 -24.38 -26.11 11.63
N GLY A 111 -24.48 -24.90 12.19
CA GLY A 111 -23.48 -24.32 13.11
C GLY A 111 -22.15 -23.93 12.46
N THR A 112 -22.07 -23.90 11.13
CA THR A 112 -20.88 -23.51 10.37
C THR A 112 -21.17 -22.29 9.50
N LEU A 113 -20.26 -21.31 9.52
CA LEU A 113 -20.30 -20.10 8.71
C LEU A 113 -18.93 -19.88 8.10
N THR A 114 -18.85 -19.53 6.81
CA THR A 114 -17.59 -19.10 6.19
C THR A 114 -17.73 -17.65 5.77
N VAL A 115 -16.77 -16.81 6.16
CA VAL A 115 -16.73 -15.39 5.82
C VAL A 115 -15.42 -15.05 5.11
N MET A 116 -15.46 -14.11 4.17
CA MET A 116 -14.27 -13.65 3.45
C MET A 116 -13.72 -12.41 4.15
N VAL A 117 -12.43 -12.45 4.49
CA VAL A 117 -11.75 -11.38 5.22
C VAL A 117 -10.60 -10.84 4.38
N GLY A 118 -10.73 -9.61 3.91
CA GLY A 118 -9.68 -8.91 3.17
C GLY A 118 -8.58 -8.41 4.11
N LEU A 119 -7.41 -9.05 4.04
CA LEU A 119 -6.21 -8.70 4.79
C LEU A 119 -4.98 -8.68 3.86
N GLU A 120 -4.05 -7.80 4.18
CA GLU A 120 -2.74 -7.79 3.52
C GLU A 120 -1.96 -9.05 3.91
N SER A 121 -0.96 -9.38 3.10
CA SER A 121 -0.03 -10.48 3.42
C SER A 121 0.77 -10.17 4.69
N GLY A 122 0.55 -10.94 5.75
CA GLY A 122 1.22 -10.76 7.03
C GLY A 122 0.81 -11.78 8.09
N THR A 123 1.36 -11.62 9.29
CA THR A 123 1.01 -12.42 10.46
C THR A 123 -0.03 -11.70 11.31
N TYR A 124 -1.13 -12.38 11.62
CA TYR A 124 -2.24 -11.81 12.38
C TYR A 124 -2.80 -12.80 13.38
N GLY A 125 -3.30 -12.30 14.49
CA GLY A 125 -4.17 -13.06 15.40
C GLY A 125 -5.61 -12.61 15.23
N ILE A 126 -6.54 -13.55 15.04
CA ILE A 126 -7.97 -13.23 14.90
C ILE A 126 -8.72 -13.82 16.09
N THR A 127 -9.44 -12.97 16.81
CA THR A 127 -10.40 -13.40 17.83
C THR A 127 -11.81 -13.26 17.29
N LEU A 128 -12.68 -14.19 17.67
CA LEU A 128 -14.10 -14.18 17.33
C LEU A 128 -14.94 -13.92 18.56
N ILE A 129 -15.99 -13.13 18.39
CA ILE A 129 -17.11 -12.97 19.33
C ILE A 129 -18.39 -13.31 18.58
N ASP A 130 -19.21 -14.19 19.16
CA ASP A 130 -20.57 -14.45 18.72
C ASP A 130 -21.53 -13.54 19.50
N ASP A 131 -21.70 -12.32 18.99
CA ASP A 131 -22.45 -11.22 19.60
C ASP A 131 -23.96 -11.45 19.39
N GLU A 132 -24.59 -12.16 20.33
CA GLU A 132 -25.99 -12.59 20.25
C GLU A 132 -26.95 -11.43 20.57
N ASN A 133 -26.49 -10.39 21.28
CA ASN A 133 -27.30 -9.23 21.69
C ASN A 133 -26.99 -7.93 20.92
N GLU A 134 -26.04 -7.97 19.98
CA GLU A 134 -25.63 -6.88 19.10
C GLU A 134 -25.07 -5.65 19.82
N ASN A 135 -24.45 -5.83 20.98
CA ASN A 135 -23.85 -4.71 21.72
C ASN A 135 -22.42 -4.37 21.26
N GLY A 136 -21.84 -5.21 20.40
CA GLY A 136 -20.53 -5.02 19.78
C GLY A 136 -19.34 -5.29 20.70
N LYS A 137 -19.54 -5.84 21.89
CA LYS A 137 -18.53 -6.12 22.92
C LYS A 137 -18.70 -7.53 23.43
N ILE A 138 -17.63 -8.10 24.00
CA ILE A 138 -17.73 -9.38 24.69
C ILE A 138 -18.33 -9.17 26.08
N ASP A 139 -19.54 -9.66 26.27
CA ASP A 139 -20.18 -9.62 27.57
C ASP A 139 -19.52 -10.59 28.55
N LYS A 140 -19.20 -10.10 29.74
CA LYS A 140 -18.55 -10.89 30.80
C LYS A 140 -19.47 -11.00 32.03
N ASN A 141 -19.44 -12.17 32.69
CA ASN A 141 -20.07 -12.42 33.98
C ASN A 141 -19.30 -11.73 35.13
N LEU A 142 -19.87 -11.74 36.34
CA LEU A 142 -19.24 -11.19 37.57
C LEU A 142 -17.84 -11.76 37.86
N ILE A 143 -17.56 -12.98 37.36
CA ILE A 143 -16.26 -13.65 37.43
C ILE A 143 -15.38 -13.47 36.16
N ARG A 144 -15.64 -12.43 35.34
CA ARG A 144 -14.92 -12.09 34.09
C ARG A 144 -14.95 -13.14 32.97
N MET A 145 -15.79 -14.17 33.08
CA MET A 145 -15.97 -15.18 32.03
C MET A 145 -16.90 -14.67 30.92
N PRO A 146 -16.61 -14.96 29.64
CA PRO A 146 -17.52 -14.64 28.53
C PRO A 146 -18.91 -15.26 28.74
N LYS A 147 -19.96 -14.46 28.53
CA LYS A 147 -21.36 -14.91 28.44
C LYS A 147 -21.73 -15.39 27.04
N GLU A 148 -21.00 -14.89 26.05
CA GLU A 148 -21.21 -15.14 24.63
C GLU A 148 -20.14 -16.07 24.05
N GLY A 149 -20.39 -16.56 22.85
CA GLY A 149 -19.43 -17.42 22.16
C GLY A 149 -18.16 -16.66 21.83
N PHE A 150 -17.02 -17.31 22.00
CA PHE A 150 -15.73 -16.74 21.62
C PHE A 150 -14.84 -17.77 20.93
N GLY A 151 -13.85 -17.32 20.18
CA GLY A 151 -12.92 -18.21 19.47
C GLY A 151 -11.63 -17.52 19.05
N PHE A 152 -10.67 -18.31 18.59
CA PHE A 152 -9.36 -17.84 18.16
C PHE A 152 -8.98 -18.52 16.83
N SER A 153 -8.22 -17.82 15.98
CA SER A 153 -7.71 -18.36 14.72
C SER A 153 -6.79 -19.54 14.94
N ASN A 154 -7.11 -20.66 14.28
CA ASN A 154 -6.37 -21.92 14.30
C ASN A 154 -6.04 -22.42 15.72
N PHE A 155 -6.83 -22.02 16.73
CA PHE A 155 -6.58 -22.34 18.12
C PHE A 155 -7.90 -22.59 18.85
N PHE A 156 -7.97 -23.70 19.58
CA PHE A 156 -9.11 -24.02 20.44
C PHE A 156 -8.68 -23.97 21.91
N MET A 157 -9.34 -23.11 22.69
CA MET A 157 -8.96 -22.89 24.09
C MET A 157 -9.49 -24.01 24.99
N GLU A 158 -8.61 -24.96 25.35
CA GLU A 158 -8.96 -26.08 26.23
C GLU A 158 -8.95 -25.71 27.71
N LYS A 159 -7.95 -24.93 28.14
CA LYS A 159 -7.74 -24.55 29.55
C LYS A 159 -8.42 -23.22 29.89
N LEU A 160 -8.70 -22.99 31.18
CA LEU A 160 -9.22 -21.72 31.71
C LEU A 160 -8.10 -20.65 31.83
N LYS A 161 -7.28 -20.49 30.80
CA LYS A 161 -6.25 -19.46 30.71
C LYS A 161 -6.43 -18.69 29.41
N LYS A 162 -6.43 -17.36 29.49
CA LYS A 162 -6.44 -16.49 28.30
C LYS A 162 -5.21 -16.85 27.43
N PRO A 163 -5.40 -17.19 26.14
CA PRO A 163 -4.28 -17.46 25.25
C PRO A 163 -3.48 -16.18 25.00
N THR A 164 -2.21 -16.33 24.67
CA THR A 164 -1.33 -15.25 24.21
C THR A 164 -1.47 -15.11 22.70
N PHE A 165 -1.06 -13.95 22.15
CA PHE A 165 -1.08 -13.74 20.69
C PHE A 165 -0.34 -14.83 19.92
N ASP A 166 0.77 -15.34 20.46
CA ASP A 166 1.56 -16.38 19.83
C ASP A 166 0.83 -17.73 19.71
N ASP A 167 -0.14 -18.00 20.57
CA ASP A 167 -0.91 -19.25 20.55
C ASP A 167 -1.88 -19.33 19.34
N PHE A 168 -2.32 -18.17 18.83
CA PHE A 168 -3.34 -18.09 17.78
C PHE A 168 -2.95 -17.23 16.57
N LYS A 169 -1.70 -16.76 16.49
CA LYS A 169 -1.23 -16.03 15.31
C LYS A 169 -1.17 -16.96 14.10
N VAL A 170 -1.58 -16.44 12.95
CA VAL A 170 -1.57 -17.13 11.66
C VAL A 170 -0.80 -16.28 10.66
N ASP A 171 0.11 -16.93 9.93
CA ASP A 171 0.77 -16.33 8.78
C ASP A 171 -0.09 -16.53 7.52
N LEU A 172 -0.69 -15.45 7.03
CA LEU A 172 -1.54 -15.44 5.84
C LEU A 172 -0.74 -15.54 4.53
N LYS A 173 0.59 -15.45 4.59
CA LYS A 173 1.47 -15.80 3.45
C LYS A 173 1.54 -17.31 3.27
N ALA A 174 1.73 -18.03 4.38
CA ALA A 174 1.86 -19.49 4.37
C ALA A 174 0.52 -20.22 4.26
N THR A 175 -0.57 -19.63 4.77
CA THR A 175 -1.85 -20.30 4.91
C THR A 175 -2.95 -19.64 4.08
N ALA A 176 -3.74 -20.45 3.38
CA ALA A 176 -4.84 -19.98 2.51
C ALA A 176 -6.21 -19.90 3.20
N LYS A 177 -6.37 -20.44 4.42
CA LYS A 177 -7.64 -20.47 5.16
C LYS A 177 -7.42 -20.36 6.68
N VAL A 178 -8.37 -19.78 7.39
CA VAL A 178 -8.34 -19.71 8.86
C VAL A 178 -9.54 -20.47 9.40
N ASP A 179 -9.31 -21.37 10.34
CA ASP A 179 -10.37 -22.12 11.02
C ASP A 179 -10.55 -21.54 12.43
N ILE A 180 -11.79 -21.26 12.83
CA ILE A 180 -12.16 -20.81 14.17
C ILE A 180 -13.26 -21.73 14.70
N LYS A 181 -13.03 -22.30 15.88
CA LYS A 181 -14.04 -23.08 16.59
C LYS A 181 -14.56 -22.26 17.77
N VAL A 182 -15.87 -22.00 17.76
CA VAL A 182 -16.54 -21.24 18.82
C VAL A 182 -16.63 -22.10 20.07
N LYS A 183 -16.31 -21.49 21.22
CA LYS A 183 -16.49 -22.04 22.55
C LYS A 183 -17.50 -21.17 23.30
N TYR A 184 -18.42 -21.84 23.98
CA TYR A 184 -19.33 -21.22 24.95
C TYR A 184 -18.96 -21.76 26.34
N MET A 185 -19.22 -20.95 27.38
CA MET A 185 -19.07 -21.34 28.79
C MET A 185 -20.42 -21.67 29.42
#